data_AF-A0AAX6I703-F1
#
_entry.id   AF-A0AAX6I703-F1
#
_cell.length_a   1.000
_cell.length_b   1.000
_cell.length_c   1.000
_cell.angle_alpha   90.00
_cell.angle_beta   90.00
_cell.angle_gamma   90.00
#
_symmetry.space_group_name_H-M   'P 1'
#
loop_
_entity.id
_entity.type
_entity.pdbx_description
1 polymer ?
#
loop_
_entity_poly.entity_id
_entity_poly.type
_entity_poly.pdbx_seq_one_letter_code
_entity_poly.pdbx_strand_id
1 'polypeptide(L)'
;MAPLLKRSLSSLFPFLILNVWRRILLQLQRMGCTSSIPKRYPVLGRKKKKRNSINEVVIFVPSFQIPTVIDFLHPLRGLVSRDIIDRLSGLRGRIVSLAESNDLVVLSYVLELQQALDEYLPLVLGLTIKESNLESSVEFKWKMQGDDGQETCLANVWYELLSVVHMKAVLSLMEANLVLFPRVSLDHESERVVSEDSKKVAVDLLLRASGCFDYCGHHILVKLPLHIMKNLPNNLHESMLEAMSVQALAQAVELQLGLALECEKATLSVKRRLACEAVSYFTQAHYCLSGCNTSDGYGKKLLLFIQWKYLEIKAAAYYYHGLVMDKGNAPSDHIGAVGCLFAADELLRDSKRACLSFCLAAPISRVPPLWGVMKHMNKKIPDVASKKAQMYGYLLEQDKSCQALPDLPEFQLSLKPDKYELADVDASWDNNESCQPQIQSLKDHLQDEVGSE
;
A
#
# COMPACT_ATOMS: atom_id res chain seq x y z
N MET A 1 -13.30 4.83 -41.37
CA MET A 1 -14.77 4.70 -41.35
C MET A 1 -15.18 4.12 -40.00
N ALA A 2 -15.81 4.94 -39.16
CA ALA A 2 -16.52 4.53 -37.95
C ALA A 2 -17.88 3.89 -38.33
N PRO A 3 -18.74 3.48 -37.37
CA PRO A 3 -18.56 2.72 -36.12
C PRO A 3 -19.61 1.59 -36.01
N LEU A 4 -19.62 0.79 -34.92
CA LEU A 4 -20.82 0.29 -34.20
C LEU A 4 -20.43 -0.85 -33.25
N LEU A 5 -20.33 -0.55 -31.95
CA LEU A 5 -20.79 -1.36 -30.79
C LEU A 5 -20.18 -0.80 -29.50
N LYS A 6 -20.62 0.41 -29.13
CA LYS A 6 -20.72 0.82 -27.72
C LYS A 6 -22.07 0.30 -27.23
N ARG A 7 -22.08 -0.87 -26.59
CA ARG A 7 -23.19 -1.28 -25.70
C ARG A 7 -22.66 -1.33 -24.28
N SER A 8 -23.33 -0.58 -23.41
CA SER A 8 -23.08 -0.42 -21.98
C SER A 8 -22.89 -1.78 -21.30
N LEU A 9 -21.71 -1.96 -20.69
CA LEU A 9 -21.37 -3.07 -19.79
C LEU A 9 -21.74 -2.78 -18.32
N SER A 10 -22.42 -1.66 -18.04
CA SER A 10 -22.78 -1.23 -16.68
C SER A 10 -24.02 -1.91 -16.09
N SER A 11 -24.79 -2.66 -16.88
CA SER A 11 -26.10 -3.18 -16.44
C SER A 11 -26.13 -4.64 -15.95
N LEU A 12 -25.02 -5.39 -16.02
CA LEU A 12 -24.98 -6.82 -15.64
C LEU A 12 -23.99 -7.18 -14.53
N PHE A 13 -23.17 -6.24 -14.07
CA PHE A 13 -22.16 -6.48 -13.03
C PHE A 13 -22.62 -6.36 -11.56
N PRO A 14 -23.66 -5.59 -11.16
CA PRO A 14 -24.01 -5.47 -9.73
C PRO A 14 -24.72 -6.71 -9.16
N PHE A 15 -25.36 -7.54 -9.99
CA PHE A 15 -26.17 -8.69 -9.53
C PHE A 15 -25.36 -9.97 -9.25
N LEU A 16 -24.22 -10.17 -9.92
CA LEU A 16 -23.37 -11.34 -9.66
C LEU A 16 -22.59 -11.20 -8.35
N ILE A 17 -22.16 -9.99 -8.00
CA ILE A 17 -21.43 -9.73 -6.76
C ILE A 17 -22.38 -9.89 -5.56
N LEU A 18 -23.61 -9.39 -5.58
CA LEU A 18 -24.52 -9.63 -4.44
C LEU A 18 -24.85 -11.13 -4.20
N ASN A 19 -25.01 -11.93 -5.26
CA ASN A 19 -25.44 -13.33 -5.14
C ASN A 19 -24.30 -14.31 -4.79
N VAL A 20 -23.08 -14.06 -5.27
CA VAL A 20 -21.90 -14.83 -4.85
C VAL A 20 -21.59 -14.56 -3.37
N TRP A 21 -21.80 -13.33 -2.91
CA TRP A 21 -21.53 -12.91 -1.54
C TRP A 21 -22.57 -13.42 -0.53
N ARG A 22 -23.84 -13.58 -0.93
CA ARG A 22 -24.86 -14.28 -0.11
C ARG A 22 -24.50 -15.75 0.15
N ARG A 23 -23.87 -16.43 -0.80
CA ARG A 23 -23.44 -17.84 -0.66
C ARG A 23 -22.26 -18.02 0.31
N ILE A 24 -21.35 -17.05 0.37
CA ILE A 24 -20.20 -17.08 1.29
C ILE A 24 -20.65 -16.75 2.73
N LEU A 25 -21.60 -15.82 2.90
CA LEU A 25 -22.18 -15.50 4.22
C LEU A 25 -22.96 -16.67 4.84
N LEU A 26 -23.65 -17.49 4.02
CA LEU A 26 -24.37 -18.68 4.49
C LEU A 26 -23.46 -19.84 4.93
N GLN A 27 -22.20 -19.88 4.45
CA GLN A 27 -21.22 -20.88 4.88
C GLN A 27 -20.61 -20.56 6.26
N LEU A 28 -20.50 -19.27 6.62
CA LEU A 28 -19.91 -18.83 7.90
C LEU A 28 -20.89 -18.87 9.09
N GLN A 29 -22.19 -19.10 8.85
CA GLN A 29 -23.22 -19.19 9.89
C GLN A 29 -23.35 -20.58 10.54
N ARG A 30 -22.50 -21.55 10.18
CA ARG A 30 -22.65 -22.96 10.60
C ARG A 30 -21.69 -23.49 11.67
N MET A 31 -20.87 -22.67 12.31
CA MET A 31 -20.00 -23.14 13.40
C MET A 31 -20.29 -22.38 14.69
N GLY A 32 -21.17 -22.96 15.49
CA GLY A 32 -21.59 -22.49 16.80
C GLY A 32 -20.54 -22.68 17.90
N CYS A 33 -20.76 -21.92 18.96
CA CYS A 33 -19.96 -21.74 20.16
C CYS A 33 -19.68 -23.03 20.96
N THR A 34 -18.48 -23.13 21.54
CA THR A 34 -18.28 -23.63 22.92
C THR A 34 -17.11 -22.89 23.57
N SER A 35 -17.37 -22.20 24.68
CA SER A 35 -16.35 -21.61 25.55
C SER A 35 -15.75 -22.71 26.44
N SER A 36 -14.44 -22.87 26.45
CA SER A 36 -13.73 -23.70 27.43
C SER A 36 -12.65 -22.87 28.11
N ILE A 37 -12.85 -22.61 29.41
CA ILE A 37 -11.87 -22.00 30.32
C ILE A 37 -10.74 -23.01 30.58
N PRO A 38 -9.45 -22.69 30.36
CA PRO A 38 -8.36 -23.57 30.80
C PRO A 38 -7.99 -23.28 32.26
N LYS A 39 -8.01 -24.34 33.08
CA LYS A 39 -7.50 -24.39 34.45
C LYS A 39 -6.00 -24.04 34.50
N ARG A 40 -5.60 -23.29 35.52
CA ARG A 40 -4.20 -22.98 35.85
C ARG A 40 -3.49 -24.22 36.41
N TYR A 41 -2.34 -24.57 35.85
CA TYR A 41 -1.25 -25.26 36.55
C TYR A 41 0.07 -24.54 36.20
N PRO A 42 0.99 -24.36 37.17
CA PRO A 42 2.23 -23.63 36.94
C PRO A 42 3.31 -24.59 36.44
N VAL A 43 3.91 -24.29 35.29
CA VAL A 43 5.21 -24.87 34.91
C VAL A 43 6.15 -23.74 34.54
N LEU A 44 7.29 -23.80 35.23
CA LEU A 44 8.46 -22.93 35.19
C LEU A 44 8.94 -22.62 33.77
N GLY A 45 9.39 -21.37 33.57
CA GLY A 45 10.34 -21.00 32.51
C GLY A 45 9.72 -20.61 31.16
N ARG A 46 9.25 -19.37 31.01
CA ARG A 46 9.11 -18.74 29.69
C ARG A 46 9.60 -17.29 29.70
N LYS A 47 10.55 -17.03 28.79
CA LYS A 47 10.95 -15.69 28.32
C LYS A 47 9.68 -14.83 28.20
N LYS A 48 9.71 -13.62 28.79
CA LYS A 48 8.62 -12.64 28.69
C LYS A 48 8.19 -12.50 27.23
N LYS A 49 7.00 -13.00 26.87
CA LYS A 49 6.34 -12.61 25.62
C LYS A 49 6.18 -11.08 25.67
N LYS A 50 7.02 -10.35 24.94
CA LYS A 50 6.89 -8.90 24.77
C LYS A 50 5.48 -8.65 24.23
N ARG A 51 4.74 -7.74 24.88
CA ARG A 51 3.47 -7.24 24.37
C ARG A 51 3.80 -6.41 23.13
N ASN A 52 3.69 -6.97 21.93
CA ASN A 52 3.60 -6.17 20.72
C ASN A 52 2.33 -5.31 20.87
N SER A 53 2.49 -3.99 20.95
CA SER A 53 1.36 -3.08 20.98
C SER A 53 0.60 -3.27 19.66
N ILE A 54 -0.66 -3.72 19.75
CA ILE A 54 -1.48 -3.94 18.55
C ILE A 54 -1.64 -2.58 17.85
N ASN A 55 -1.21 -2.52 16.59
CA ASN A 55 -1.15 -1.27 15.82
C ASN A 55 -2.55 -0.75 15.47
N GLU A 56 -2.72 0.56 15.59
CA GLU A 56 -3.83 1.32 15.00
C GLU A 56 -3.47 1.57 13.52
N VAL A 57 -4.37 1.19 12.60
CA VAL A 57 -4.11 1.24 11.15
C VAL A 57 -5.03 2.25 10.51
N VAL A 58 -4.45 3.32 10.00
CA VAL A 58 -5.14 4.41 9.32
C VAL A 58 -4.70 4.45 7.87
N ILE A 59 -3.40 4.43 7.63
CA ILE A 59 -2.81 4.07 6.35
C ILE A 59 -2.44 2.60 6.41
N PHE A 60 -2.87 1.81 5.42
CA PHE A 60 -2.46 0.41 5.39
C PHE A 60 -1.02 0.34 4.93
N VAL A 61 -0.15 -0.02 5.87
CA VAL A 61 1.27 -0.29 5.61
C VAL A 61 1.40 -1.79 5.31
N PRO A 62 1.82 -2.16 4.10
CA PRO A 62 1.96 -3.56 3.75
C PRO A 62 3.13 -4.22 4.48
N SER A 63 3.09 -5.55 4.57
CA SER A 63 4.28 -6.30 4.97
C SER A 63 5.34 -6.13 3.89
N PHE A 64 6.59 -5.96 4.29
CA PHE A 64 7.70 -5.73 3.39
C PHE A 64 8.90 -6.58 3.77
N GLN A 65 9.82 -6.72 2.82
CA GLN A 65 11.07 -7.40 3.05
C GLN A 65 12.10 -6.46 3.66
N ILE A 66 12.94 -7.00 4.53
CA ILE A 66 14.14 -6.32 5.04
C ILE A 66 15.39 -7.04 4.53
N PRO A 67 16.49 -6.33 4.25
CA PRO A 67 17.70 -6.96 3.77
C PRO A 67 18.33 -7.81 4.87
N THR A 68 19.03 -8.88 4.49
CA THR A 68 19.89 -9.67 5.40
C THR A 68 21.33 -9.49 5.01
N VAL A 69 22.28 -9.62 5.94
CA VAL A 69 23.72 -9.42 5.68
C VAL A 69 24.20 -10.27 4.48
N ILE A 70 24.96 -9.65 3.59
CA ILE A 70 25.60 -10.31 2.43
C ILE A 70 27.08 -9.93 2.35
N ASP A 71 27.83 -10.69 1.55
CA ASP A 71 29.24 -10.41 1.26
C ASP A 71 29.37 -9.76 -0.13
N PHE A 72 29.79 -8.49 -0.15
CA PHE A 72 30.17 -7.79 -1.39
C PHE A 72 31.63 -8.03 -1.77
N LEU A 73 32.49 -8.33 -0.79
CA LEU A 73 33.93 -8.40 -1.00
C LEU A 73 34.30 -9.57 -1.89
N HIS A 74 33.83 -10.78 -1.58
CA HIS A 74 34.17 -11.96 -2.38
C HIS A 74 33.72 -11.84 -3.86
N PRO A 75 32.45 -11.54 -4.19
CA PRO A 75 31.99 -11.49 -5.58
C PRO A 75 32.54 -10.33 -6.40
N LEU A 76 32.91 -9.21 -5.77
CA LEU A 76 33.37 -8.00 -6.48
C LEU A 76 34.90 -7.81 -6.42
N ARG A 77 35.62 -8.74 -5.79
CA ARG A 77 37.07 -8.63 -5.60
C ARG A 77 37.79 -8.54 -6.95
N GLY A 78 38.53 -7.45 -7.14
CA GLY A 78 39.30 -7.21 -8.37
C GLY A 78 38.45 -6.78 -9.57
N LEU A 79 37.12 -6.66 -9.40
CA LEU A 79 36.21 -6.12 -10.40
C LEU A 79 35.82 -4.66 -10.10
N VAL A 80 35.81 -4.30 -8.82
CA VAL A 80 35.42 -2.98 -8.31
C VAL A 80 36.46 -2.49 -7.30
N SER A 81 36.63 -1.18 -7.19
CA SER A 81 37.53 -0.57 -6.20
C SER A 81 37.14 -0.96 -4.77
N ARG A 82 38.13 -1.08 -3.89
CA ARG A 82 37.90 -1.46 -2.49
C ARG A 82 37.04 -0.44 -1.74
N ASP A 83 37.18 0.83 -2.07
CA ASP A 83 36.37 1.90 -1.48
C ASP A 83 34.86 1.71 -1.75
N ILE A 84 34.49 1.42 -3.00
CA ILE A 84 33.08 1.16 -3.36
C ILE A 84 32.55 -0.08 -2.64
N ILE A 85 33.34 -1.16 -2.56
CA ILE A 85 32.97 -2.39 -1.85
C ILE A 85 32.73 -2.10 -0.35
N ASP A 86 33.63 -1.34 0.27
CA ASP A 86 33.53 -0.98 1.70
C ASP A 86 32.30 -0.07 1.95
N ARG A 87 32.02 0.88 1.05
CA ARG A 87 30.83 1.75 1.11
C ARG A 87 29.51 0.97 0.92
N LEU A 88 29.44 0.08 -0.09
CA LEU A 88 28.30 -0.81 -0.30
C LEU A 88 28.03 -1.66 0.95
N SER A 89 29.08 -2.26 1.50
CA SER A 89 29.00 -3.10 2.71
C SER A 89 28.55 -2.29 3.93
N GLY A 90 29.11 -1.10 4.13
CA GLY A 90 28.79 -0.22 5.25
C GLY A 90 27.35 0.30 5.22
N LEU A 91 26.90 0.81 4.07
CA LEU A 91 25.54 1.34 3.91
C LEU A 91 24.50 0.24 4.01
N ARG A 92 24.73 -0.90 3.34
CA ARG A 92 23.81 -2.03 3.44
C ARG A 92 23.76 -2.58 4.86
N GLY A 93 24.90 -2.65 5.56
CA GLY A 93 24.96 -3.02 6.98
C GLY A 93 24.16 -2.06 7.88
N ARG A 94 24.24 -0.75 7.63
CA ARG A 94 23.42 0.27 8.32
C ARG A 94 21.93 0.05 8.07
N ILE A 95 21.52 -0.19 6.83
CA ILE A 95 20.11 -0.48 6.47
C ILE A 95 19.62 -1.72 7.19
N VAL A 96 20.39 -2.82 7.19
CA VAL A 96 20.05 -4.06 7.92
C VAL A 96 19.84 -3.75 9.41
N SER A 97 20.79 -3.05 10.05
CA SER A 97 20.70 -2.72 11.47
C SER A 97 19.47 -1.87 11.81
N LEU A 98 19.13 -0.89 10.97
CA LEU A 98 17.97 -0.03 11.17
C LEU A 98 16.65 -0.79 10.93
N ALA A 99 16.60 -1.65 9.91
CA ALA A 99 15.41 -2.40 9.52
C ALA A 99 15.05 -3.53 10.51
N GLU A 100 16.04 -4.08 11.20
CA GLU A 100 15.85 -5.08 12.26
C GLU A 100 15.43 -4.46 13.61
N SER A 101 15.53 -3.13 13.75
CA SER A 101 15.05 -2.45 14.95
C SER A 101 13.53 -2.62 15.10
N ASN A 102 13.05 -2.82 16.33
CA ASN A 102 11.60 -2.85 16.61
C ASN A 102 10.99 -1.43 16.65
N ASP A 103 11.78 -0.41 16.34
CA ASP A 103 11.48 1.00 16.55
C ASP A 103 10.95 1.69 15.29
N LEU A 104 10.63 0.94 14.24
CA LEU A 104 9.90 1.41 13.05
C LEU A 104 8.49 1.93 13.34
N VAL A 105 8.08 1.89 14.60
CA VAL A 105 6.89 2.55 15.14
C VAL A 105 7.14 4.01 15.53
N VAL A 106 8.38 4.49 15.41
CA VAL A 106 8.86 5.84 15.72
C VAL A 106 9.30 6.55 14.44
N LEU A 107 8.82 7.77 14.23
CA LEU A 107 9.04 8.52 13.00
C LEU A 107 10.53 8.75 12.67
N SER A 108 11.36 9.07 13.66
CA SER A 108 12.79 9.32 13.44
C SER A 108 13.51 8.12 12.83
N TYR A 109 13.20 6.90 13.28
CA TYR A 109 13.80 5.68 12.73
C TYR A 109 13.38 5.42 11.27
N VAL A 110 12.14 5.75 10.92
CA VAL A 110 11.65 5.66 9.53
C VAL A 110 12.43 6.61 8.63
N LEU A 111 12.63 7.85 9.07
CA LEU A 111 13.37 8.87 8.31
C LEU A 111 14.86 8.51 8.17
N GLU A 112 15.50 8.03 9.25
CA GLU A 112 16.90 7.59 9.21
C GLU A 112 17.11 6.41 8.24
N LEU A 113 16.14 5.49 8.18
CA LEU A 113 16.18 4.34 7.28
C LEU A 113 15.93 4.76 5.83
N GLN A 114 14.99 5.67 5.57
CA GLN A 114 14.81 6.25 4.23
C GLN A 114 16.09 6.95 3.76
N GLN A 115 16.75 7.73 4.62
CA GLN A 115 18.01 8.38 4.30
C GLN A 115 19.11 7.37 3.96
N ALA A 116 19.24 6.28 4.73
CA ALA A 116 20.22 5.24 4.45
C ALA A 116 19.96 4.55 3.09
N LEU A 117 18.70 4.34 2.70
CA LEU A 117 18.34 3.82 1.38
C LEU A 117 18.74 4.81 0.26
N ASP A 118 18.58 6.10 0.49
CA ASP A 118 18.91 7.16 -0.48
C ASP A 118 20.41 7.31 -0.70
N GLU A 119 21.22 7.09 0.34
CA GLU A 119 22.67 7.03 0.24
C GLU A 119 23.15 5.74 -0.47
N TYR A 120 22.40 4.64 -0.34
CA TYR A 120 22.75 3.34 -0.90
C TYR A 120 22.39 3.19 -2.39
N LEU A 121 21.24 3.74 -2.81
CA LEU A 121 20.72 3.63 -4.18
C LEU A 121 21.74 4.00 -5.28
N PRO A 122 22.39 5.19 -5.25
CA PRO A 122 23.38 5.59 -6.24
C PRO A 122 24.54 4.61 -6.42
N LEU A 123 24.97 3.96 -5.32
CA LEU A 123 26.07 3.00 -5.33
C LEU A 123 25.66 1.67 -5.96
N VAL A 124 24.48 1.14 -5.62
CA VAL A 124 23.96 -0.10 -6.21
C VAL A 124 23.70 0.08 -7.70
N LEU A 125 23.24 1.26 -8.11
CA LEU A 125 22.98 1.55 -9.52
C LEU A 125 24.24 1.42 -10.38
N GLY A 126 25.43 1.68 -9.85
CA GLY A 126 26.67 1.46 -10.59
C GLY A 126 26.91 0.00 -10.99
N LEU A 127 26.36 -0.97 -10.25
CA LEU A 127 26.39 -2.39 -10.63
C LEU A 127 25.50 -2.71 -11.86
N THR A 128 24.65 -1.78 -12.29
CA THR A 128 23.84 -1.89 -13.52
C THR A 128 24.53 -1.35 -14.77
N ILE A 129 25.71 -0.73 -14.63
CA ILE A 129 26.49 -0.21 -15.76
C ILE A 129 26.86 -1.39 -16.66
N LYS A 130 26.40 -1.39 -17.90
CA LYS A 130 26.51 -2.54 -18.82
C LYS A 130 27.96 -2.92 -19.09
N GLU A 131 28.85 -1.92 -19.19
CA GLU A 131 30.27 -2.09 -19.42
C GLU A 131 30.96 -2.88 -18.31
N SER A 132 30.39 -2.90 -17.10
CA SER A 132 30.95 -3.59 -15.94
C SER A 132 30.63 -5.10 -15.89
N ASN A 133 29.58 -5.55 -16.57
CA ASN A 133 29.06 -6.94 -16.51
C ASN A 133 28.82 -7.46 -15.07
N LEU A 134 28.39 -6.58 -14.15
CA LEU A 134 28.22 -6.91 -12.72
C LEU A 134 26.80 -7.30 -12.30
N GLU A 135 25.82 -7.25 -13.21
CA GLU A 135 24.39 -7.37 -12.86
C GLU A 135 24.04 -8.63 -12.07
N SER A 136 24.76 -9.73 -12.28
CA SER A 136 24.53 -11.03 -11.61
C SER A 136 25.67 -11.46 -10.68
N SER A 137 26.62 -10.56 -10.39
CA SER A 137 27.82 -10.91 -9.61
C SER A 137 27.53 -11.11 -8.12
N VAL A 138 26.53 -10.42 -7.58
CA VAL A 138 26.19 -10.46 -6.15
C VAL A 138 24.85 -11.16 -5.93
N GLU A 139 24.82 -12.12 -5.01
CA GLU A 139 23.58 -12.72 -4.53
C GLU A 139 22.97 -11.87 -3.42
N PHE A 140 21.82 -11.25 -3.71
CA PHE A 140 21.12 -10.38 -2.77
C PHE A 140 20.09 -11.17 -1.98
N LYS A 141 20.06 -10.91 -0.67
CA LYS A 141 19.26 -11.67 0.30
C LYS A 141 18.34 -10.75 1.08
N TRP A 142 17.06 -11.12 1.09
CA TRP A 142 15.97 -10.38 1.72
C TRP A 142 15.03 -11.35 2.43
N LYS A 143 14.54 -10.98 3.61
CA LYS A 143 13.57 -11.78 4.36
C LYS A 143 12.31 -10.95 4.63
N MET A 144 11.15 -11.60 4.67
CA MET A 144 9.93 -10.93 5.13
C MET A 144 10.09 -10.49 6.59
N GLN A 145 9.62 -9.29 6.91
CA GLN A 145 9.66 -8.78 8.28
C GLN A 145 8.74 -9.62 9.21
N GLY A 146 9.31 -10.38 10.15
CA GLY A 146 8.60 -11.23 11.14
C GLY A 146 9.42 -12.45 11.59
N ASP A 147 8.95 -13.17 12.63
CA ASP A 147 9.72 -14.24 13.31
C ASP A 147 10.01 -15.49 12.45
N ASP A 148 9.21 -15.78 11.40
CA ASP A 148 9.35 -16.95 10.51
C ASP A 148 9.44 -16.56 9.02
N GLY A 149 10.01 -15.38 8.72
CA GLY A 149 10.04 -14.84 7.36
C GLY A 149 10.87 -15.70 6.39
N GLN A 150 10.25 -16.14 5.29
CA GLN A 150 10.97 -16.82 4.21
C GLN A 150 12.03 -15.88 3.62
N GLU A 151 13.25 -16.38 3.51
CA GLU A 151 14.36 -15.67 2.86
C GLU A 151 14.31 -15.92 1.34
N THR A 152 14.52 -14.85 0.58
CA THR A 152 14.63 -14.86 -0.87
C THR A 152 16.03 -14.42 -1.25
N CYS A 153 16.73 -15.29 -1.98
CA CYS A 153 18.10 -15.07 -2.45
C CYS A 153 18.10 -15.05 -3.98
N LEU A 154 18.49 -13.94 -4.59
CA LEU A 154 18.55 -13.79 -6.04
C LEU A 154 19.80 -13.03 -6.45
N ALA A 155 20.58 -13.62 -7.36
CA ALA A 155 21.78 -13.01 -7.93
C ALA A 155 21.44 -12.05 -9.06
N ASN A 156 20.84 -10.91 -8.71
CA ASN A 156 20.48 -9.89 -9.69
C ASN A 156 20.36 -8.49 -9.05
N VAL A 157 21.07 -7.51 -9.60
CA VAL A 157 21.04 -6.12 -9.12
C VAL A 157 19.67 -5.45 -9.28
N TRP A 158 18.92 -5.76 -10.34
CA TRP A 158 17.57 -5.19 -10.53
C TRP A 158 16.59 -5.71 -9.47
N TYR A 159 16.84 -6.90 -8.90
CA TYR A 159 16.09 -7.39 -7.75
C TYR A 159 16.44 -6.63 -6.47
N GLU A 160 17.71 -6.30 -6.24
CA GLU A 160 18.12 -5.43 -5.13
C GLU A 160 17.44 -4.05 -5.26
N LEU A 161 17.52 -3.43 -6.44
CA LEU A 161 16.90 -2.13 -6.70
C LEU A 161 15.38 -2.17 -6.51
N LEU A 162 14.71 -3.22 -7.01
CA LEU A 162 13.28 -3.43 -6.79
C LEU A 162 12.94 -3.48 -5.30
N SER A 163 13.72 -4.24 -4.53
CA SER A 163 13.49 -4.44 -3.10
C SER A 163 13.73 -3.16 -2.30
N VAL A 164 14.77 -2.39 -2.64
CA VAL A 164 15.10 -1.09 -2.03
C VAL A 164 14.03 -0.05 -2.33
N VAL A 165 13.62 0.11 -3.59
CA VAL A 165 12.59 1.10 -3.97
C VAL A 165 11.22 0.71 -3.43
N HIS A 166 10.88 -0.58 -3.42
CA HIS A 166 9.68 -1.09 -2.73
C HIS A 166 9.72 -0.76 -1.23
N MET A 167 10.82 -1.05 -0.54
CA MET A 167 10.98 -0.72 0.88
C MET A 167 10.82 0.78 1.13
N LYS A 168 11.41 1.63 0.28
CA LYS A 168 11.23 3.09 0.35
C LYS A 168 9.76 3.52 0.20
N ALA A 169 9.02 2.90 -0.72
CA ALA A 169 7.59 3.15 -0.88
C ALA A 169 6.79 2.78 0.38
N VAL A 170 7.08 1.61 0.96
CA VAL A 170 6.42 1.14 2.20
C VAL A 170 6.75 2.03 3.40
N LEU A 171 7.99 2.50 3.51
CA LEU A 171 8.38 3.46 4.55
C LEU A 171 7.64 4.79 4.40
N SER A 172 7.38 5.25 3.18
CA SER A 172 6.55 6.45 2.92
C SER A 172 5.10 6.25 3.39
N LEU A 173 4.50 5.07 3.18
CA LEU A 173 3.19 4.73 3.76
C LEU A 173 3.21 4.72 5.29
N MET A 174 4.30 4.19 5.87
CA MET A 174 4.46 4.12 7.32
C MET A 174 4.65 5.50 7.95
N GLU A 175 5.42 6.37 7.30
CA GLU A 175 5.57 7.78 7.65
C GLU A 175 4.21 8.49 7.64
N ALA A 176 3.42 8.31 6.57
CA ALA A 176 2.07 8.88 6.48
C ALA A 176 1.19 8.41 7.64
N ASN A 177 1.25 7.13 8.00
CA ASN A 177 0.51 6.61 9.16
C ASN A 177 0.95 7.27 10.48
N LEU A 178 2.25 7.48 10.67
CA LEU A 178 2.83 8.06 11.90
C LEU A 178 2.60 9.57 12.01
N VAL A 179 2.57 10.29 10.89
CA VAL A 179 2.24 11.73 10.84
C VAL A 179 0.78 11.96 11.21
N LEU A 180 -0.12 11.09 10.75
CA LEU A 180 -1.54 11.16 11.10
C LEU A 180 -1.80 10.67 12.54
N PHE A 181 -1.10 9.62 12.98
CA PHE A 181 -1.30 8.97 14.29
C PHE A 181 0.04 8.67 14.99
N PRO A 182 0.67 9.68 15.62
CA PRO A 182 1.89 9.48 16.40
C PRO A 182 1.60 8.59 17.62
N ARG A 183 2.42 7.56 17.86
CA ARG A 183 2.23 6.66 19.01
C ARG A 183 2.60 7.26 20.37
N VAL A 184 3.14 8.48 20.41
CA VAL A 184 3.72 9.09 21.61
C VAL A 184 2.65 9.65 22.57
N SER A 185 1.40 9.80 22.15
CA SER A 185 0.32 10.28 23.04
C SER A 185 -0.44 9.11 23.69
N LEU A 186 0.11 8.57 24.78
CA LEU A 186 -0.60 7.65 25.70
C LEU A 186 -1.50 8.38 26.70
N ASP A 187 -1.49 9.71 26.70
CA ASP A 187 -2.27 10.51 27.64
C ASP A 187 -3.67 10.82 27.09
N HIS A 188 -4.62 10.10 27.70
CA HIS A 188 -6.04 10.38 27.81
C HIS A 188 -6.89 10.40 26.53
N GLU A 189 -8.12 9.91 26.73
CA GLU A 189 -9.29 9.84 25.84
C GLU A 189 -9.77 11.22 25.33
N SER A 190 -8.86 12.14 25.03
CA SER A 190 -9.19 13.33 24.26
C SER A 190 -9.42 12.92 22.80
N GLU A 191 -10.43 13.52 22.20
CA GLU A 191 -10.78 13.33 20.80
C GLU A 191 -9.59 13.81 19.95
N ARG A 192 -8.73 12.88 19.52
CA ARG A 192 -7.48 13.20 18.81
C ARG A 192 -7.79 13.89 17.48
N VAL A 193 -7.48 15.19 17.42
CA VAL A 193 -7.64 16.02 16.21
C VAL A 193 -6.34 15.98 15.43
N VAL A 194 -6.40 15.54 14.18
CA VAL A 194 -5.27 15.59 13.24
C VAL A 194 -5.30 16.95 12.53
N SER A 195 -4.19 17.67 12.53
CA SER A 195 -4.09 18.99 11.91
C SER A 195 -4.26 18.92 10.38
N GLU A 196 -4.66 20.05 9.78
CA GLU A 196 -4.76 20.18 8.32
C GLU A 196 -3.39 19.93 7.65
N ASP A 197 -2.32 20.45 8.25
CA ASP A 197 -0.95 20.30 7.73
C ASP A 197 -0.47 18.85 7.78
N SER A 198 -0.74 18.11 8.86
CA SER A 198 -0.44 16.68 8.93
C SER A 198 -1.16 15.88 7.84
N LYS A 199 -2.39 16.25 7.49
CA LYS A 199 -3.13 15.60 6.39
C LYS A 199 -2.53 15.92 5.03
N LYS A 200 -2.10 17.17 4.80
CA LYS A 200 -1.41 17.56 3.55
C LYS A 200 -0.10 16.80 3.39
N VAL A 201 0.72 16.75 4.44
CA VAL A 201 1.96 15.96 4.46
C VAL A 201 1.67 14.48 4.18
N ALA A 202 0.63 13.91 4.80
CA ALA A 202 0.25 12.53 4.53
C ALA A 202 -0.21 12.30 3.08
N VAL A 203 -0.90 13.26 2.45
CA VAL A 203 -1.25 13.20 1.02
C VAL A 203 0.02 13.16 0.17
N ASP A 204 1.00 14.03 0.41
CA ASP A 204 2.26 14.05 -0.34
C ASP A 204 3.04 12.73 -0.17
N LEU A 205 3.06 12.18 1.04
CA LEU A 205 3.71 10.89 1.32
C LEU A 205 3.02 9.71 0.63
N LEU A 206 1.70 9.74 0.47
CA LEU A 206 0.94 8.73 -0.26
C LEU A 206 1.19 8.84 -1.78
N LEU A 207 1.27 10.06 -2.32
CA LEU A 207 1.60 10.28 -3.73
C LEU A 207 3.02 9.80 -4.05
N ARG A 208 3.99 10.08 -3.17
CA ARG A 208 5.35 9.56 -3.25
C ARG A 208 5.40 8.03 -3.21
N ALA A 209 4.66 7.41 -2.28
CA ALA A 209 4.58 5.95 -2.19
C ALA A 209 4.02 5.35 -3.48
N SER A 210 2.93 5.92 -4.02
CA SER A 210 2.34 5.52 -5.29
C SER A 210 3.35 5.65 -6.44
N GLY A 211 4.08 6.76 -6.52
CA GLY A 211 5.14 6.99 -7.50
C GLY A 211 6.23 5.91 -7.46
N CYS A 212 6.71 5.56 -6.28
CA CYS A 212 7.72 4.50 -6.12
C CYS A 212 7.19 3.12 -6.56
N PHE A 213 5.96 2.73 -6.17
CA PHE A 213 5.37 1.45 -6.58
C PHE A 213 5.13 1.38 -8.09
N ASP A 214 4.63 2.47 -8.68
CA ASP A 214 4.44 2.60 -10.11
C ASP A 214 5.76 2.46 -10.86
N TYR A 215 6.83 3.09 -10.34
CA TYR A 215 8.16 2.98 -10.91
C TYR A 215 8.73 1.56 -10.83
N CYS A 216 8.55 0.87 -9.70
CA CYS A 216 8.92 -0.53 -9.56
C CYS A 216 8.29 -1.38 -10.68
N GLY A 217 6.99 -1.21 -10.92
CA GLY A 217 6.26 -1.96 -11.95
C GLY A 217 6.70 -1.63 -13.37
N HIS A 218 6.73 -0.34 -13.74
CA HIS A 218 6.92 0.08 -15.13
C HIS A 218 8.39 0.19 -15.56
N HIS A 219 9.32 0.42 -14.63
CA HIS A 219 10.71 0.72 -14.96
C HIS A 219 11.71 -0.31 -14.45
N ILE A 220 11.47 -0.94 -13.29
CA ILE A 220 12.39 -1.93 -12.71
C ILE A 220 12.02 -3.35 -13.13
N LEU A 221 10.75 -3.77 -12.99
CA LEU A 221 10.34 -5.14 -13.33
C LEU A 221 10.66 -5.49 -14.79
N VAL A 222 10.52 -4.54 -15.71
CA VAL A 222 10.82 -4.73 -17.15
C VAL A 222 12.30 -5.01 -17.44
N LYS A 223 13.20 -4.77 -16.48
CA LYS A 223 14.63 -5.08 -16.57
C LYS A 223 14.97 -6.47 -16.06
N LEU A 224 14.06 -7.11 -15.32
CA LEU A 224 14.31 -8.43 -14.73
C LEU A 224 14.18 -9.54 -15.77
N PRO A 225 15.14 -10.48 -15.82
CA PRO A 225 14.97 -11.70 -16.60
C PRO A 225 13.78 -12.54 -16.13
N LEU A 226 13.11 -13.23 -17.04
CA LEU A 226 11.91 -14.05 -16.74
C LEU A 226 12.14 -15.10 -15.64
N HIS A 227 13.33 -15.68 -15.54
CA HIS A 227 13.63 -16.67 -14.50
C HIS A 227 13.72 -16.05 -13.10
N ILE A 228 14.19 -14.78 -13.00
CA ILE A 228 14.18 -14.03 -11.74
C ILE A 228 12.75 -13.65 -11.38
N MET A 229 11.96 -13.16 -12.35
CA MET A 229 10.55 -12.78 -12.12
C MET A 229 9.71 -13.92 -11.53
N LYS A 230 9.94 -15.17 -11.94
CA LYS A 230 9.23 -16.36 -11.42
C LYS A 230 9.56 -16.69 -9.97
N ASN A 231 10.70 -16.23 -9.48
CA ASN A 231 11.19 -16.49 -8.13
C ASN A 231 11.00 -15.28 -7.19
N LEU A 232 10.33 -14.21 -7.67
CA LEU A 232 10.00 -13.08 -6.83
C LEU A 232 9.00 -13.48 -5.73
N PRO A 233 9.08 -12.86 -4.56
CA PRO A 233 8.07 -13.01 -3.53
C PRO A 233 6.77 -12.33 -3.96
N ASN A 234 5.63 -12.82 -3.48
CA ASN A 234 4.29 -12.38 -3.89
C ASN A 234 4.10 -10.85 -3.84
N ASN A 235 4.66 -10.16 -2.84
CA ASN A 235 4.52 -8.71 -2.66
C ASN A 235 5.27 -7.87 -3.71
N LEU A 236 6.18 -8.47 -4.48
CA LEU A 236 6.95 -7.80 -5.54
C LEU A 236 6.41 -8.07 -6.95
N HIS A 237 5.32 -8.82 -7.09
CA HIS A 237 4.69 -9.02 -8.39
C HIS A 237 3.98 -7.75 -8.87
N GLU A 238 3.95 -7.57 -10.19
CA GLU A 238 3.35 -6.42 -10.89
C GLU A 238 1.95 -6.06 -10.35
N SER A 239 1.04 -7.03 -10.28
CA SER A 239 -0.33 -6.78 -9.81
C SER A 239 -0.40 -6.35 -8.34
N MET A 240 0.54 -6.78 -7.49
CA MET A 240 0.63 -6.31 -6.10
C MET A 240 1.18 -4.89 -6.02
N LEU A 241 2.20 -4.58 -6.79
CA LEU A 241 2.75 -3.22 -6.90
C LEU A 241 1.70 -2.24 -7.40
N GLU A 242 0.96 -2.60 -8.45
CA GLU A 242 -0.13 -1.79 -8.99
C GLU A 242 -1.24 -1.60 -7.94
N ALA A 243 -1.67 -2.68 -7.27
CA ALA A 243 -2.68 -2.60 -6.21
C ALA A 243 -2.25 -1.66 -5.06
N MET A 244 -0.98 -1.72 -4.63
CA MET A 244 -0.44 -0.84 -3.58
C MET A 244 -0.32 0.61 -4.05
N SER A 245 0.08 0.85 -5.31
CA SER A 245 0.13 2.18 -5.90
C SER A 245 -1.27 2.81 -5.91
N VAL A 246 -2.25 2.09 -6.43
CA VAL A 246 -3.64 2.55 -6.54
C VAL A 246 -4.30 2.69 -5.16
N GLN A 247 -3.99 1.81 -4.21
CA GLN A 247 -4.42 1.94 -2.81
C GLN A 247 -3.93 3.29 -2.22
N ALA A 248 -2.67 3.63 -2.41
CA ALA A 248 -2.11 4.88 -1.89
C ALA A 248 -2.84 6.11 -2.46
N LEU A 249 -3.14 6.12 -3.77
CA LEU A 249 -3.96 7.17 -4.40
C LEU A 249 -5.38 7.23 -3.81
N ALA A 250 -6.02 6.08 -3.60
CA ALA A 250 -7.35 6.00 -3.02
C ALA A 250 -7.39 6.65 -1.62
N GLN A 251 -6.40 6.36 -0.78
CA GLN A 251 -6.28 6.93 0.55
C GLN A 251 -5.94 8.43 0.52
N ALA A 252 -5.18 8.88 -0.48
CA ALA A 252 -4.89 10.31 -0.67
C ALA A 252 -6.17 11.09 -1.02
N VAL A 253 -7.01 10.57 -1.92
CA VAL A 253 -8.31 11.19 -2.22
C VAL A 253 -9.25 11.17 -1.01
N GLU A 254 -9.24 10.10 -0.21
CA GLU A 254 -10.01 10.05 1.04
C GLU A 254 -9.58 11.15 2.02
N LEU A 255 -8.28 11.39 2.16
CA LEU A 255 -7.76 12.50 2.98
C LEU A 255 -8.18 13.86 2.41
N GLN A 256 -8.15 14.05 1.08
CA GLN A 256 -8.66 15.25 0.44
C GLN A 256 -10.16 15.47 0.69
N LEU A 257 -10.96 14.39 0.74
CA LEU A 257 -12.36 14.48 1.15
C LEU A 257 -12.49 14.92 2.61
N GLY A 258 -11.61 14.43 3.49
CA GLY A 258 -11.52 14.87 4.89
C GLY A 258 -11.21 16.36 5.00
N LEU A 259 -10.27 16.87 4.20
CA LEU A 259 -9.96 18.31 4.12
C LEU A 259 -11.15 19.11 3.57
N ALA A 260 -11.83 18.61 2.54
CA ALA A 260 -13.03 19.24 1.99
C ALA A 260 -14.19 19.28 3.00
N LEU A 261 -14.26 18.34 3.94
CA LEU A 261 -15.26 18.36 5.01
C LEU A 261 -15.06 19.50 6.01
N GLU A 262 -13.80 19.87 6.26
CA GLU A 262 -13.40 20.95 7.17
C GLU A 262 -13.39 22.32 6.49
N CYS A 263 -13.36 22.34 5.16
CA CYS A 263 -13.41 23.56 4.36
C CYS A 263 -14.85 24.06 4.16
N GLU A 264 -15.19 25.23 4.72
CA GLU A 264 -16.51 25.87 4.54
C GLU A 264 -16.85 26.17 3.07
N LYS A 265 -15.83 26.44 2.24
CA LYS A 265 -16.00 26.75 0.82
C LYS A 265 -16.26 25.51 -0.05
N ALA A 266 -16.02 24.30 0.47
CA ALA A 266 -16.16 23.08 -0.30
C ALA A 266 -17.64 22.70 -0.50
N THR A 267 -18.09 22.75 -1.74
CA THR A 267 -19.47 22.44 -2.13
C THR A 267 -19.78 20.93 -2.02
N LEU A 268 -21.07 20.58 -1.97
CA LEU A 268 -21.50 19.18 -2.03
C LEU A 268 -21.01 18.47 -3.30
N SER A 269 -20.93 19.19 -4.43
CA SER A 269 -20.43 18.63 -5.69
C SER A 269 -18.97 18.23 -5.59
N VAL A 270 -18.14 19.03 -4.90
CA VAL A 270 -16.73 18.70 -4.64
C VAL A 270 -16.62 17.45 -3.76
N LYS A 271 -17.39 17.39 -2.67
CA LYS A 271 -17.40 16.23 -1.75
C LYS A 271 -17.87 14.95 -2.44
N ARG A 272 -18.92 15.04 -3.27
CA ARG A 272 -19.42 13.94 -4.11
C ARG A 272 -18.35 13.47 -5.09
N ARG A 273 -17.69 14.39 -5.79
CA ARG A 273 -16.62 14.08 -6.74
C ARG A 273 -15.49 13.30 -6.08
N LEU A 274 -14.93 13.83 -4.99
CA LEU A 274 -13.83 13.17 -4.27
C LEU A 274 -14.22 11.78 -3.77
N ALA A 275 -15.43 11.62 -3.21
CA ALA A 275 -15.91 10.30 -2.79
C ALA A 275 -16.02 9.32 -3.96
N CYS A 276 -16.54 9.75 -5.12
CA CYS A 276 -16.66 8.89 -6.31
C CYS A 276 -15.30 8.56 -6.96
N GLU A 277 -14.35 9.50 -6.97
CA GLU A 277 -12.97 9.23 -7.39
C GLU A 277 -12.31 8.17 -6.50
N ALA A 278 -12.45 8.28 -5.18
CA ALA A 278 -11.91 7.28 -4.26
C ALA A 278 -12.58 5.90 -4.42
N VAL A 279 -13.89 5.83 -4.68
CA VAL A 279 -14.57 4.58 -5.07
C VAL A 279 -13.92 3.96 -6.30
N SER A 280 -13.63 4.77 -7.31
CA SER A 280 -13.02 4.33 -8.56
C SER A 280 -11.61 3.77 -8.33
N TYR A 281 -10.79 4.45 -7.53
CA TYR A 281 -9.47 3.96 -7.15
C TYR A 281 -9.53 2.64 -6.37
N PHE A 282 -10.36 2.50 -5.34
CA PHE A 282 -10.48 1.23 -4.63
C PHE A 282 -11.01 0.09 -5.51
N THR A 283 -11.85 0.41 -6.50
CA THR A 283 -12.31 -0.56 -7.50
C THR A 283 -11.16 -1.03 -8.38
N GLN A 284 -10.30 -0.11 -8.84
CA GLN A 284 -9.09 -0.45 -9.59
C GLN A 284 -8.12 -1.28 -8.74
N ALA A 285 -7.86 -0.90 -7.48
CA ALA A 285 -6.98 -1.67 -6.59
C ALA A 285 -7.49 -3.10 -6.37
N HIS A 286 -8.80 -3.28 -6.19
CA HIS A 286 -9.41 -4.61 -6.11
C HIS A 286 -9.25 -5.39 -7.42
N TYR A 287 -9.41 -4.74 -8.57
CA TYR A 287 -9.26 -5.38 -9.88
C TYR A 287 -7.83 -5.91 -10.09
N CYS A 288 -6.80 -5.14 -9.74
CA CYS A 288 -5.40 -5.59 -9.76
C CYS A 288 -5.21 -6.90 -8.99
N LEU A 289 -5.92 -7.07 -7.86
CA LEU A 289 -5.82 -8.28 -7.03
C LEU A 289 -6.68 -9.46 -7.51
N SER A 290 -7.62 -9.27 -8.44
CA SER A 290 -8.66 -10.26 -8.77
C SER A 290 -8.14 -11.56 -9.42
N GLY A 291 -6.91 -11.55 -9.95
CA GLY A 291 -6.20 -12.72 -10.46
C GLY A 291 -4.98 -13.15 -9.62
N CYS A 292 -4.71 -12.47 -8.51
CA CYS A 292 -3.54 -12.73 -7.67
C CYS A 292 -3.77 -13.92 -6.73
N ASN A 293 -2.71 -14.66 -6.42
CA ASN A 293 -2.74 -15.60 -5.32
C ASN A 293 -2.68 -14.84 -3.98
N THR A 294 -3.85 -14.43 -3.45
CA THR A 294 -3.97 -13.77 -2.15
C THR A 294 -4.14 -14.77 -1.00
N SER A 295 -3.69 -16.02 -1.15
CA SER A 295 -3.85 -17.05 -0.12
C SER A 295 -2.95 -16.82 1.09
N ASP A 296 -1.86 -16.07 0.90
CA ASP A 296 -0.96 -15.71 1.99
C ASP A 296 -1.65 -14.73 2.96
N GLY A 297 -1.19 -14.73 4.22
CA GLY A 297 -1.81 -13.90 5.26
C GLY A 297 -1.83 -12.42 4.91
N TYR A 298 -0.82 -11.93 4.19
CA TYR A 298 -0.72 -10.54 3.78
C TYR A 298 -1.67 -10.20 2.62
N GLY A 299 -1.63 -10.94 1.51
CA GLY A 299 -2.52 -10.70 0.37
C GLY A 299 -4.00 -10.71 0.78
N LYS A 300 -4.38 -11.64 1.66
CA LYS A 300 -5.72 -11.68 2.26
C LYS A 300 -6.04 -10.43 3.06
N LYS A 301 -5.09 -9.92 3.85
CA LYS A 301 -5.30 -8.76 4.70
C LYS A 301 -5.42 -7.46 3.88
N LEU A 302 -4.62 -7.30 2.82
CA LEU A 302 -4.75 -6.19 1.87
C LEU A 302 -6.13 -6.20 1.20
N LEU A 303 -6.60 -7.36 0.75
CA LEU A 303 -7.92 -7.47 0.13
C LEU A 303 -9.05 -7.06 1.10
N LEU A 304 -8.98 -7.50 2.35
CA LEU A 304 -9.92 -7.10 3.39
C LEU A 304 -9.86 -5.60 3.68
N PHE A 305 -8.68 -5.00 3.65
CA PHE A 305 -8.51 -3.56 3.79
C PHE A 305 -9.20 -2.79 2.65
N ILE A 306 -8.89 -3.14 1.40
CA ILE A 306 -9.50 -2.54 0.21
C ILE A 306 -11.03 -2.69 0.26
N GLN A 307 -11.53 -3.87 0.62
CA GLN A 307 -12.96 -4.10 0.75
C GLN A 307 -13.60 -3.19 1.80
N TRP A 308 -12.99 -3.10 2.98
CA TRP A 308 -13.48 -2.23 4.05
C TRP A 308 -13.53 -0.76 3.59
N LYS A 309 -12.42 -0.23 3.06
CA LYS A 309 -12.33 1.16 2.63
C LYS A 309 -13.23 1.48 1.43
N TYR A 310 -13.38 0.54 0.50
CA TYR A 310 -14.33 0.65 -0.61
C TYR A 310 -15.76 0.83 -0.10
N LEU A 311 -16.22 0.01 0.84
CA LEU A 311 -17.57 0.12 1.40
C LEU A 311 -17.78 1.44 2.14
N GLU A 312 -16.78 1.88 2.92
CA GLU A 312 -16.81 3.17 3.61
C GLU A 312 -16.96 4.34 2.66
N ILE A 313 -16.12 4.42 1.63
CA ILE A 313 -16.12 5.56 0.73
C ILE A 313 -17.29 5.51 -0.25
N LYS A 314 -17.78 4.31 -0.60
CA LYS A 314 -19.00 4.15 -1.39
C LYS A 314 -20.24 4.60 -0.62
N ALA A 315 -20.28 4.38 0.70
CA ALA A 315 -21.32 4.97 1.54
C ALA A 315 -21.28 6.51 1.48
N ALA A 316 -20.09 7.12 1.60
CA ALA A 316 -19.94 8.57 1.47
C ALA A 316 -20.34 9.08 0.07
N ALA A 317 -20.00 8.35 -0.99
CA ALA A 317 -20.35 8.70 -2.37
C ALA A 317 -21.86 8.74 -2.57
N TYR A 318 -22.58 7.69 -2.14
CA TYR A 318 -24.04 7.68 -2.19
C TYR A 318 -24.69 8.72 -1.29
N TYR A 319 -24.13 8.97 -0.10
CA TYR A 319 -24.62 10.02 0.78
C TYR A 319 -24.58 11.38 0.10
N TYR A 320 -23.44 11.78 -0.46
CA TYR A 320 -23.35 13.05 -1.17
C TYR A 320 -24.12 13.08 -2.49
N HIS A 321 -24.23 11.94 -3.17
CA HIS A 321 -25.06 11.84 -4.37
C HIS A 321 -26.53 12.07 -4.04
N GLY A 322 -27.05 11.40 -3.01
CA GLY A 322 -28.41 11.60 -2.51
C GLY A 322 -28.67 13.04 -2.08
N LEU A 323 -27.73 13.68 -1.37
CA LEU A 323 -27.85 15.10 -1.01
C LEU A 323 -27.86 16.05 -2.22
N VAL A 324 -27.19 15.70 -3.31
CA VAL A 324 -27.23 16.49 -4.54
C VAL A 324 -28.55 16.27 -5.29
N MET A 325 -29.02 15.03 -5.37
CA MET A 325 -30.33 14.70 -5.96
C MET A 325 -31.48 15.37 -5.21
N ASP A 326 -31.41 15.42 -3.88
CA ASP A 326 -32.41 16.04 -3.01
C ASP A 326 -32.64 17.54 -3.28
N LYS A 327 -31.69 18.22 -3.94
CA LYS A 327 -31.84 19.61 -4.40
C LYS A 327 -32.67 19.75 -5.67
N GLY A 328 -33.02 18.65 -6.32
CA GLY A 328 -33.94 18.60 -7.44
C GLY A 328 -35.36 19.00 -7.01
N ASN A 329 -36.21 19.27 -8.01
CA ASN A 329 -37.59 19.70 -7.78
C ASN A 329 -38.60 18.62 -8.18
N ALA A 330 -38.17 17.55 -8.85
CA ALA A 330 -39.08 16.50 -9.29
C ALA A 330 -39.29 15.45 -8.18
N PRO A 331 -40.48 14.85 -8.05
CA PRO A 331 -40.73 13.75 -7.12
C PRO A 331 -39.74 12.57 -7.30
N SER A 332 -39.35 12.29 -8.55
CA SER A 332 -38.34 11.28 -8.88
C SER A 332 -36.96 11.59 -8.29
N ASP A 333 -36.59 12.87 -8.18
CA ASP A 333 -35.32 13.30 -7.60
C ASP A 333 -35.28 12.95 -6.11
N HIS A 334 -36.40 13.18 -5.40
CA HIS A 334 -36.54 12.87 -3.98
C HIS A 334 -36.59 11.36 -3.71
N ILE A 335 -37.28 10.59 -4.57
CA ILE A 335 -37.29 9.12 -4.49
C ILE A 335 -35.86 8.58 -4.66
N GLY A 336 -35.15 9.04 -5.71
CA GLY A 336 -33.76 8.66 -5.95
C GLY A 336 -32.83 9.08 -4.80
N ALA A 337 -33.04 10.28 -4.24
CA ALA A 337 -32.29 10.75 -3.09
C ALA A 337 -32.44 9.84 -1.87
N VAL A 338 -33.67 9.43 -1.52
CA VAL A 338 -33.90 8.49 -0.41
C VAL A 338 -33.27 7.13 -0.70
N GLY A 339 -33.40 6.62 -1.93
CA GLY A 339 -32.73 5.38 -2.35
C GLY A 339 -31.22 5.41 -2.13
N CYS A 340 -30.56 6.50 -2.53
CA CYS A 340 -29.12 6.68 -2.29
C CYS A 340 -28.78 6.79 -0.81
N LEU A 341 -29.58 7.50 -0.01
CA LEU A 341 -29.33 7.65 1.43
C LEU A 341 -29.51 6.33 2.19
N PHE A 342 -30.47 5.49 1.79
CA PHE A 342 -30.59 4.13 2.32
C PHE A 342 -29.42 3.25 1.93
N ALA A 343 -29.03 3.24 0.64
CA ALA A 343 -27.84 2.51 0.21
C ALA A 343 -26.59 2.95 0.96
N ALA A 344 -26.43 4.25 1.23
CA ALA A 344 -25.34 4.77 2.05
C ALA A 344 -25.35 4.21 3.48
N ASP A 345 -26.51 4.15 4.14
CA ASP A 345 -26.63 3.60 5.49
C ASP A 345 -26.33 2.09 5.54
N GLU A 346 -26.81 1.33 4.55
CA GLU A 346 -26.52 -0.10 4.45
C GLU A 346 -25.03 -0.36 4.21
N LEU A 347 -24.41 0.36 3.27
CA LEU A 347 -22.98 0.25 2.99
C LEU A 347 -22.13 0.64 4.20
N LEU A 348 -22.55 1.66 4.97
CA LEU A 348 -21.88 2.06 6.21
C LEU A 348 -21.96 0.95 7.28
N ARG A 349 -23.08 0.22 7.37
CA ARG A 349 -23.20 -0.92 8.27
C ARG A 349 -22.33 -2.09 7.82
N ASP A 350 -22.25 -2.33 6.52
CA ASP A 350 -21.41 -3.38 5.93
C ASP A 350 -19.93 -3.08 6.08
N SER A 351 -19.53 -1.82 5.94
CA SER A 351 -18.15 -1.39 6.13
C SER A 351 -17.64 -1.67 7.54
N LYS A 352 -18.48 -1.49 8.57
CA LYS A 352 -18.14 -1.85 9.96
C LYS A 352 -17.85 -3.34 10.11
N ARG A 353 -18.60 -4.19 9.42
CA ARG A 353 -18.36 -5.65 9.42
C ARG A 353 -17.04 -5.99 8.71
N ALA A 354 -16.79 -5.37 7.56
CA ALA A 354 -15.54 -5.54 6.82
C ALA A 354 -14.31 -5.05 7.63
N CYS A 355 -14.43 -3.93 8.36
CA CYS A 355 -13.41 -3.43 9.29
C CYS A 355 -13.05 -4.47 10.35
N LEU A 356 -14.06 -5.10 10.96
CA LEU A 356 -13.82 -6.17 11.95
C LEU A 356 -13.12 -7.37 11.31
N SER A 357 -13.54 -7.79 10.11
CA SER A 357 -12.86 -8.88 9.38
C SER A 357 -11.40 -8.55 9.10
N PHE A 358 -11.10 -7.32 8.67
CA PHE A 358 -9.73 -6.83 8.47
C PHE A 358 -8.92 -6.85 9.78
N CYS A 359 -9.46 -6.33 10.87
CA CYS A 359 -8.76 -6.24 12.16
C CYS A 359 -8.44 -7.61 12.76
N LEU A 360 -9.33 -8.59 12.55
CA LEU A 360 -9.17 -9.96 13.04
C LEU A 360 -8.27 -10.83 12.15
N ALA A 361 -7.99 -10.42 10.91
CA ALA A 361 -7.04 -11.11 10.05
C ALA A 361 -5.60 -10.90 10.54
N ALA A 362 -4.77 -11.94 10.43
CA ALA A 362 -3.37 -11.85 10.81
C ALA A 362 -2.57 -10.93 9.86
N PRO A 363 -1.64 -10.10 10.37
CA PRO A 363 -1.38 -9.85 11.78
C PRO A 363 -2.53 -9.07 12.44
N ILE A 364 -2.95 -9.41 13.65
CA ILE A 364 -4.12 -8.76 14.29
C ILE A 364 -3.87 -7.25 14.44
N SER A 365 -4.87 -6.43 14.09
CA SER A 365 -4.85 -4.97 14.23
C SER A 365 -5.94 -4.49 15.19
N ARG A 366 -5.76 -3.30 15.78
CA ARG A 366 -6.84 -2.68 16.55
C ARG A 366 -7.85 -2.10 15.58
N VAL A 367 -9.12 -2.14 16.00
CA VAL A 367 -10.15 -1.33 15.35
C VAL A 367 -9.73 0.13 15.50
N PRO A 368 -9.53 0.85 14.39
CA PRO A 368 -9.15 2.25 14.46
C PRO A 368 -10.32 3.06 15.06
N PRO A 369 -10.02 4.10 15.86
CA PRO A 369 -11.04 5.02 16.35
C PRO A 369 -11.72 5.71 15.17
N LEU A 370 -12.93 6.22 15.39
CA LEU A 370 -13.61 7.02 14.39
C LEU A 370 -12.87 8.34 14.18
N TRP A 371 -12.33 8.55 12.99
CA TRP A 371 -11.61 9.76 12.62
C TRP A 371 -11.96 10.20 11.19
N GLY A 372 -11.49 11.39 10.81
CA GLY A 372 -11.60 11.91 9.44
C GLY A 372 -13.02 11.88 8.87
N VAL A 373 -13.15 11.46 7.61
CA VAL A 373 -14.42 11.33 6.89
C VAL A 373 -15.41 10.44 7.66
N MET A 374 -14.92 9.33 8.21
CA MET A 374 -15.79 8.31 8.81
C MET A 374 -16.40 8.75 10.13
N LYS A 375 -15.72 9.59 10.92
CA LYS A 375 -16.32 10.21 12.10
C LYS A 375 -17.55 11.04 11.73
N HIS A 376 -17.47 11.83 10.66
CA HIS A 376 -18.59 12.62 10.17
C HIS A 376 -19.72 11.75 9.61
N MET A 377 -19.38 10.77 8.78
CA MET A 377 -20.36 9.89 8.12
C MET A 377 -21.13 9.02 9.10
N ASN A 378 -20.48 8.49 10.13
CA ASN A 378 -21.13 7.64 11.14
C ASN A 378 -22.28 8.34 11.87
N LYS A 379 -22.21 9.66 12.01
CA LYS A 379 -23.29 10.47 12.58
C LYS A 379 -24.31 10.89 11.53
N LYS A 380 -23.83 11.41 10.40
CA LYS A 380 -24.71 12.08 9.43
C LYS A 380 -25.53 11.12 8.58
N ILE A 381 -24.96 10.00 8.15
CA ILE A 381 -25.65 9.09 7.22
C ILE A 381 -26.95 8.54 7.84
N PRO A 382 -26.94 7.93 9.04
CA PRO A 382 -28.17 7.38 9.62
C PRO A 382 -29.21 8.46 9.93
N ASP A 383 -28.77 9.60 10.46
CA ASP A 383 -29.62 10.74 10.82
C ASP A 383 -30.35 11.32 9.59
N VAL A 384 -29.61 11.53 8.50
CA VAL A 384 -30.18 12.11 7.27
C VAL A 384 -31.06 11.10 6.56
N ALA A 385 -30.64 9.83 6.48
CA ALA A 385 -31.45 8.76 5.87
C ALA A 385 -32.81 8.64 6.57
N SER A 386 -32.82 8.58 7.91
CA SER A 386 -34.06 8.52 8.70
C SER A 386 -34.97 9.73 8.49
N LYS A 387 -34.42 10.95 8.57
CA LYS A 387 -35.20 12.18 8.37
C LYS A 387 -35.79 12.29 6.97
N LYS A 388 -35.01 11.91 5.95
CA LYS A 388 -35.44 11.98 4.55
C LYS A 388 -36.47 10.90 4.21
N ALA A 389 -36.34 9.71 4.79
CA ALA A 389 -37.35 8.67 4.71
C ALA A 389 -38.69 9.11 5.31
N GLN A 390 -38.68 9.79 6.46
CA GLN A 390 -39.90 10.34 7.07
C GLN A 390 -40.51 11.45 6.20
N MET A 391 -39.68 12.33 5.65
CA MET A 391 -40.12 13.46 4.82
C MET A 391 -40.77 13.02 3.51
N TYR A 392 -40.19 12.03 2.84
CA TYR A 392 -40.63 11.57 1.51
C TYR A 392 -41.30 10.20 1.51
N GLY A 393 -41.64 9.66 2.68
CA GLY A 393 -42.26 8.33 2.80
C GLY A 393 -43.52 8.19 1.94
N TYR A 394 -44.32 9.25 1.84
CA TYR A 394 -45.51 9.29 0.99
C TYR A 394 -45.20 9.11 -0.51
N LEU A 395 -44.04 9.57 -0.98
CA LEU A 395 -43.62 9.40 -2.38
C LEU A 395 -43.23 7.94 -2.65
N LEU A 396 -42.60 7.28 -1.68
CA LEU A 396 -42.22 5.87 -1.77
C LEU A 396 -43.46 4.95 -1.77
N GLU A 397 -44.51 5.30 -1.03
CA GLU A 397 -45.77 4.56 -1.02
C GLU A 397 -46.56 4.72 -2.33
N GLN A 398 -46.45 5.90 -2.97
CA GLN A 398 -47.09 6.19 -4.25
C GLN A 398 -46.36 5.59 -5.44
N ASP A 399 -45.02 5.49 -5.35
CA ASP A 399 -44.21 4.85 -6.37
C ASP A 399 -44.31 3.32 -6.26
N LYS A 400 -45.22 2.73 -7.04
CA LYS A 400 -45.40 1.28 -7.13
C LYS A 400 -44.27 0.57 -7.90
N SER A 401 -43.34 1.33 -8.48
CA SER A 401 -42.19 0.77 -9.19
C SER A 401 -41.00 0.70 -8.26
N CYS A 402 -40.40 -0.49 -8.10
CA CYS A 402 -39.08 -0.59 -7.46
C CYS A 402 -38.06 0.10 -8.37
N GLN A 403 -37.81 1.39 -8.16
CA GLN A 403 -36.76 2.09 -8.89
C GLN A 403 -35.40 1.49 -8.52
N ALA A 404 -34.63 1.15 -9.55
CA ALA A 404 -33.25 0.70 -9.37
C ALA A 404 -32.44 1.80 -8.69
N LEU A 405 -31.51 1.42 -7.81
CA LEU A 405 -30.61 2.36 -7.16
C LEU A 405 -29.87 3.19 -8.24
N PRO A 406 -29.89 4.53 -8.18
CA PRO A 406 -29.19 5.36 -9.16
C PRO A 406 -27.69 5.02 -9.21
N ASP A 407 -27.11 4.99 -10.41
CA ASP A 407 -25.68 4.79 -10.58
C ASP A 407 -24.89 5.98 -10.04
N LEU A 408 -23.74 5.69 -9.41
CA LEU A 408 -22.81 6.75 -9.02
C LEU A 408 -22.19 7.40 -10.27
N PRO A 409 -22.02 8.72 -10.28
CA PRO A 409 -21.37 9.42 -11.39
C PRO A 409 -19.88 9.06 -11.45
N GLU A 410 -19.39 8.82 -12.67
CA GLU A 410 -17.96 8.65 -12.93
C GLU A 410 -17.31 10.03 -13.12
N PHE A 411 -16.13 10.20 -12.53
CA PHE A 411 -15.32 11.41 -12.67
C PHE A 411 -13.92 11.06 -13.14
N GLN A 412 -13.26 12.02 -13.80
CA GLN A 412 -11.85 11.90 -14.10
C GLN A 412 -11.05 11.85 -12.79
N LEU A 413 -10.18 10.85 -12.69
CA LEU A 413 -9.27 10.69 -11.57
C LEU A 413 -8.26 11.85 -11.56
N SER A 414 -8.25 12.62 -10.47
CA SER A 414 -7.49 13.86 -10.36
C SER A 414 -6.05 13.66 -9.89
N LEU A 415 -5.81 12.68 -9.02
CA LEU A 415 -4.46 12.30 -8.58
C LEU A 415 -3.76 11.40 -9.59
N LYS A 416 -2.44 11.35 -9.52
CA LYS A 416 -1.59 10.40 -10.24
C LYS A 416 -0.41 10.03 -9.33
N PRO A 417 0.26 8.90 -9.57
CA PRO A 417 1.54 8.63 -8.91
C PRO A 417 2.49 9.81 -9.09
N ASP A 418 3.20 10.21 -8.03
CA ASP A 418 4.25 11.21 -8.18
C ASP A 418 5.33 10.71 -9.14
N LYS A 419 5.94 11.63 -9.87
CA LYS A 419 7.06 11.28 -10.75
C LYS A 419 8.26 10.91 -9.88
N TYR A 420 8.48 9.61 -9.71
CA TYR A 420 9.68 9.08 -9.10
C TYR A 420 10.74 8.84 -10.18
N GLU A 421 11.97 9.25 -9.89
CA GLU A 421 13.15 8.98 -10.71
C GLU A 421 14.22 8.35 -9.81
N LEU A 422 14.95 7.39 -10.35
CA LEU A 422 16.15 6.88 -9.68
C LEU A 422 17.19 8.00 -9.59
N ALA A 423 17.97 7.98 -8.52
CA ALA A 423 19.13 8.86 -8.41
C ALA A 423 20.14 8.54 -9.51
N ASP A 424 20.99 9.52 -9.83
CA ASP A 424 22.13 9.28 -10.70
C ASP A 424 23.11 8.29 -10.04
N VAL A 425 23.90 7.61 -10.87
CA VAL A 425 24.97 6.73 -10.38
C VAL A 425 25.98 7.55 -9.57
N ASP A 426 26.47 6.98 -8.47
CA ASP A 426 27.49 7.63 -7.63
C ASP A 426 28.76 7.94 -8.45
N ALA A 427 29.27 9.18 -8.36
CA ALA A 427 30.41 9.64 -9.14
C ALA A 427 31.71 8.82 -8.90
N SER A 428 31.78 8.03 -7.82
CA SER A 428 32.91 7.11 -7.60
C SER A 428 33.06 6.04 -8.69
N TRP A 429 32.00 5.75 -9.45
CA TRP A 429 32.03 4.81 -10.57
C TRP A 429 32.70 5.39 -11.84
N ASP A 430 32.83 6.72 -11.97
CA ASP A 430 33.45 7.37 -13.14
C ASP A 430 34.99 7.39 -13.07
N ASN A 431 35.58 7.13 -11.90
CA ASN A 431 37.03 7.15 -11.66
C ASN A 431 37.71 5.86 -12.18
N ASN A 432 37.66 5.66 -13.50
CA ASN A 432 38.17 4.49 -14.21
C ASN A 432 39.70 4.44 -14.40
N GLU A 433 40.48 5.31 -13.75
CA GLU A 433 41.96 5.18 -13.78
C GLU A 433 42.49 3.98 -12.95
N SER A 434 41.63 3.28 -12.20
CA SER A 434 42.03 2.09 -11.41
C SER A 434 41.60 0.74 -12.02
N CYS A 435 40.84 0.73 -13.12
CA CYS A 435 40.32 -0.48 -13.75
C CYS A 435 41.23 -1.04 -14.86
N GLN A 436 42.55 -0.95 -14.71
CA GLN A 436 43.43 -1.88 -15.41
C GLN A 436 43.72 -3.06 -14.49
N PRO A 437 43.36 -4.30 -14.84
CA PRO A 437 43.96 -5.44 -14.17
C PRO A 437 45.47 -5.31 -14.37
N GLN A 438 46.23 -5.27 -13.27
CA GLN A 438 47.68 -5.48 -13.30
C GLN A 438 47.93 -6.92 -13.78
N ILE A 439 47.81 -7.13 -15.09
CA ILE A 439 48.45 -8.25 -15.76
C ILE A 439 49.92 -7.86 -15.76
N GLN A 440 50.62 -8.19 -14.67
CA GLN A 440 52.06 -8.37 -14.74
C GLN A 440 52.27 -9.41 -15.85
N SER A 441 52.75 -8.92 -16.98
CA SER A 441 53.19 -9.71 -18.11
C SER A 441 54.16 -10.77 -17.60
N LEU A 442 53.71 -12.02 -17.56
CA LEU A 442 54.55 -13.20 -17.30
C LEU A 442 55.67 -13.39 -18.35
N LYS A 443 55.84 -12.47 -19.31
CA LYS A 443 56.95 -12.49 -20.28
C LYS A 443 58.24 -11.87 -19.76
N ASP A 444 58.21 -11.07 -18.69
CA ASP A 444 59.41 -10.36 -18.22
C ASP A 444 60.30 -11.21 -17.29
N HIS A 445 59.95 -12.47 -17.03
CA HIS A 445 60.73 -13.41 -16.21
C HIS A 445 61.34 -14.58 -17.01
N LEU A 446 61.29 -14.54 -18.35
CA LEU A 446 61.81 -15.60 -19.22
C LEU A 446 62.97 -15.18 -20.12
N GLN A 447 63.59 -14.02 -19.88
CA GLN A 447 64.73 -13.54 -20.69
C GLN A 447 66.08 -13.43 -19.96
N ASP A 448 66.19 -13.86 -18.71
CA ASP A 448 67.44 -13.75 -17.94
C ASP A 448 68.19 -15.07 -17.72
N GLU A 449 68.03 -16.07 -18.60
CA GLU A 449 68.93 -17.24 -18.64
C GLU A 449 69.28 -17.67 -20.07
N VAL A 450 69.99 -16.82 -20.82
CA VAL A 450 70.93 -17.30 -21.86
C VAL A 450 72.12 -16.36 -21.98
N GLY A 451 73.29 -16.81 -21.50
CA GLY A 451 74.55 -16.53 -22.17
C GLY A 451 75.53 -15.58 -21.48
N SER A 452 76.40 -16.14 -20.64
CA SER A 452 77.82 -15.74 -20.60
C SER A 452 78.67 -16.89 -20.02
N GLU A 453 79.12 -17.77 -20.91
CA GLU A 453 80.43 -18.44 -20.84
C GLU A 453 81.32 -17.83 -21.93
#